data_AF-A0A2K3KWM3-F1
#
_entry.id   AF-A0A2K3KWM3-F1
#
_cell.length_a   1.000
_cell.length_b   1.000
_cell.length_c   1.000
_cell.angle_alpha   90.00
_cell.angle_beta   90.00
_cell.angle_gamma   90.00
#
_symmetry.space_group_name_H-M   'P 1'
#
loop_
_entity.id
_entity.type
_entity.pdbx_description
1 polymer ?
#
loop_
_entity_poly.entity_id
_entity_poly.type
_entity_poly.pdbx_seq_one_letter_code
_entity_poly.pdbx_strand_id
1 'polypeptide(L)' 'MRATSMENMSKVGLLLLLLVYGLFLSNYVNSKVVAVECLASDHEALMDFKNGLEDSHNRLASWRNTNCCQWHGVSCDNIT' A
#
# COMPACT_ATOMS: atom_id res chain seq x y z
N MET A 1 -9.17 9.62 50.61
CA MET A 1 -8.22 9.50 49.48
C MET A 1 -8.55 8.31 48.54
N ARG A 2 -9.81 8.08 48.11
CA ARG A 2 -10.16 6.73 47.54
C ARG A 2 -11.23 6.60 46.43
N ALA A 3 -11.78 7.64 45.80
CA ALA A 3 -12.74 7.42 44.70
C ALA A 3 -12.29 8.11 43.40
N THR A 4 -12.17 9.44 43.43
CA THR A 4 -11.75 10.25 42.26
C THR A 4 -10.35 9.91 41.74
N SER A 5 -9.45 9.47 42.63
CA SER A 5 -8.09 9.00 42.28
C SER A 5 -8.12 7.67 41.49
N MET A 6 -9.03 6.76 41.83
CA MET A 6 -9.16 5.46 41.16
C MET A 6 -9.81 5.60 39.78
N GLU A 7 -10.78 6.50 39.65
CA GLU A 7 -11.40 6.85 38.35
C GLU A 7 -10.39 7.51 37.40
N ASN A 8 -9.56 8.42 37.91
CA ASN A 8 -8.51 9.07 37.12
C ASN A 8 -7.42 8.09 36.69
N MET A 9 -7.02 7.15 37.55
CA MET A 9 -6.04 6.13 37.21
C MET A 9 -6.58 5.13 36.17
N SER A 10 -7.88 4.81 36.23
CA SER A 10 -8.58 4.01 35.21
C SER A 10 -8.65 4.75 33.86
N LYS A 11 -8.95 6.06 33.87
CA LYS A 11 -8.94 6.91 32.66
C LYS A 11 -7.55 7.05 32.05
N VAL A 12 -6.51 7.18 32.87
CA VAL A 12 -5.11 7.21 32.40
C VAL A 12 -4.74 5.88 31.76
N GLY A 13 -5.12 4.75 32.36
CA GLY A 13 -4.93 3.42 31.77
C GLY A 13 -5.64 3.28 30.41
N LEU A 14 -6.90 3.70 30.34
CA LEU A 14 -7.68 3.70 29.10
C LEU A 14 -7.02 4.59 28.02
N LEU A 15 -6.57 5.79 28.38
CA LEU A 15 -5.89 6.72 27.47
C LEU A 15 -4.60 6.11 26.92
N LEU A 16 -3.79 5.47 27.76
CA LEU A 16 -2.57 4.78 27.34
C LEU A 16 -2.87 3.64 26.38
N LEU A 17 -3.93 2.85 26.63
CA LEU A 17 -4.34 1.77 25.72
C LEU A 17 -4.77 2.30 24.34
N LEU A 18 -5.52 3.41 24.29
CA LEU A 18 -5.93 4.03 23.02
C LEU A 18 -4.74 4.58 22.24
N LEU A 19 -3.77 5.22 22.91
CA LEU A 19 -2.56 5.73 22.28
C LEU A 19 -1.71 4.60 21.69
N VAL A 20 -1.53 3.52 22.45
CA VAL A 20 -0.82 2.32 22.00
C VAL A 20 -1.51 1.68 20.79
N TYR A 21 -2.83 1.51 20.83
CA TYR A 21 -3.62 0.99 19.71
C TYR A 21 -3.52 1.89 18.46
N GLY A 22 -3.57 3.22 18.63
CA GLY A 22 -3.38 4.16 17.53
C GLY A 22 -1.99 4.06 16.89
N LEU A 23 -0.94 3.90 17.68
CA LEU A 23 0.42 3.66 17.16
C LEU A 23 0.49 2.34 16.37
N PHE A 24 -0.12 1.26 16.85
CA PHE A 24 -0.18 0.00 16.12
C PHE A 24 -0.95 0.11 14.79
N LEU A 25 -2.10 0.80 14.78
CA LEU A 25 -2.84 1.06 13.55
C LEU A 25 -2.04 1.88 12.54
N SER A 26 -1.33 2.92 12.99
CA SER A 26 -0.52 3.76 12.10
C SER A 26 0.60 2.98 11.40
N ASN A 27 1.24 2.03 12.09
CA ASN A 27 2.24 1.13 11.51
C ASN A 27 1.62 0.16 10.49
N TYR A 28 0.39 -0.31 10.75
CA TYR A 28 -0.33 -1.16 9.80
C TYR A 28 -0.71 -0.40 8.52
N VAL A 29 -1.17 0.84 8.62
CA VAL A 29 -1.50 1.66 7.44
C VAL A 29 -0.25 2.05 6.65
N ASN A 30 0.91 2.24 7.31
CA ASN A 30 2.17 2.48 6.61
C ASN A 30 2.67 1.26 5.81
N SER A 31 2.16 0.05 6.10
CA SER A 31 2.37 -1.14 5.27
C SER A 31 1.41 -1.23 4.08
N LYS A 32 0.35 -0.40 4.07
CA LYS A 32 -0.27 0.10 2.84
C LYS A 32 0.47 1.36 2.38
N VAL A 33 1.78 1.25 2.16
CA VAL A 33 2.26 1.71 0.85
C VAL A 33 1.32 1.00 -0.11
N VAL A 34 0.35 1.72 -0.65
CA VAL A 34 -0.47 1.22 -1.73
C VAL A 34 0.57 0.83 -2.76
N ALA A 35 0.90 -0.47 -2.82
CA ALA A 35 1.44 -1.02 -4.03
C ALA A 35 0.36 -0.61 -5.03
N VAL A 36 0.66 0.43 -5.81
CA VAL A 36 -0.24 0.88 -6.86
C VAL A 36 -0.19 -0.27 -7.85
N GLU A 37 -0.97 -1.29 -7.57
CA GLU A 37 -1.34 -2.28 -8.56
C GLU A 37 -2.02 -1.46 -9.65
N CYS A 38 -1.53 -1.61 -10.87
CA CYS A 38 -2.19 -0.98 -12.00
C CYS A 38 -3.62 -1.50 -12.07
N LEU A 39 -4.51 -0.71 -12.66
CA LEU A 39 -5.87 -1.14 -12.90
C LEU A 39 -5.84 -2.45 -13.69
N ALA A 40 -6.71 -3.40 -13.34
CA ALA A 40 -6.70 -4.72 -13.98
C ALA A 40 -6.80 -4.63 -15.52
N SER A 41 -7.57 -3.66 -16.03
CA SER A 41 -7.67 -3.39 -17.47
C SER A 41 -6.36 -2.89 -18.09
N ASP A 42 -5.59 -2.07 -17.37
CA ASP A 42 -4.30 -1.56 -17.86
C ASP A 42 -3.27 -2.68 -17.89
N HIS A 43 -3.26 -3.54 -16.85
CA HIS A 43 -2.41 -4.72 -16.80
C HIS A 43 -2.69 -5.67 -17.96
N GLU A 44 -3.97 -5.98 -18.21
CA GLU A 44 -4.41 -6.85 -19.31
C GLU A 44 -4.01 -6.26 -20.67
N ALA A 45 -4.32 -4.98 -20.92
CA ALA A 45 -3.99 -4.32 -22.18
C ALA A 45 -2.47 -4.28 -22.44
N LEU A 46 -1.66 -4.02 -21.41
CA LEU A 46 -0.20 -4.01 -21.53
C LEU A 46 0.38 -5.43 -21.74
N MET A 47 -0.23 -6.45 -21.14
CA MET A 47 0.18 -7.85 -21.37
C MET A 47 -0.16 -8.30 -22.78
N ASP A 48 -1.33 -7.94 -23.31
CA ASP A 48 -1.69 -8.19 -24.70
C ASP A 48 -0.74 -7.48 -25.66
N PHE A 49 -0.40 -6.22 -25.37
CA PHE A 49 0.60 -5.46 -26.12
C PHE A 49 1.96 -6.16 -26.12
N LYS A 50 2.44 -6.60 -24.96
CA LYS A 50 3.70 -7.35 -24.82
C LYS A 50 3.68 -8.64 -25.65
N ASN A 51 2.59 -9.41 -25.58
CA ASN A 51 2.46 -10.67 -26.31
C ASN A 51 2.39 -10.48 -27.83
N GLY A 52 1.95 -9.30 -28.29
CA GLY A 52 1.94 -8.93 -29.71
C GLY A 52 3.29 -8.51 -30.27
N LEU A 53 4.35 -8.40 -29.44
CA LEU A 53 5.67 -7.94 -29.86
C LEU A 53 6.73 -9.03 -29.77
N GLU A 54 7.60 -9.09 -30.78
CA GLU A 54 8.85 -9.85 -30.68
C GLU A 54 9.90 -9.02 -29.93
N ASP A 55 10.14 -9.36 -28.66
CA ASP A 55 11.13 -8.68 -27.82
C ASP A 55 12.51 -9.36 -27.88
N SER A 56 13.12 -9.34 -29.05
CA SER A 56 14.44 -9.95 -29.32
C SER A 56 15.57 -9.39 -28.44
N HIS A 57 15.39 -8.21 -27.85
CA HIS A 57 16.40 -7.51 -27.06
C HIS A 57 16.05 -7.42 -25.57
N ASN A 58 15.02 -8.14 -25.10
CA ASN A 58 14.58 -8.16 -23.71
C ASN A 58 14.26 -6.76 -23.14
N ARG A 59 13.77 -5.83 -23.97
CA ARG A 59 13.40 -4.47 -23.55
C ARG A 59 12.22 -4.48 -22.56
N LEU A 60 11.39 -5.52 -22.62
CA LEU A 60 10.20 -5.70 -21.79
C LEU A 60 10.45 -6.66 -20.61
N ALA A 61 11.72 -6.96 -20.27
CA ALA A 61 12.07 -7.91 -19.22
C ALA A 61 11.49 -7.56 -17.83
N SER A 62 11.26 -6.27 -17.56
CA SER A 62 10.66 -5.78 -16.31
C SER A 62 9.14 -6.03 -16.21
N TRP A 63 8.47 -6.36 -17.33
CA TRP A 63 7.02 -6.50 -17.41
C TRP A 63 6.57 -7.88 -16.90
N ARG A 64 6.64 -8.13 -15.58
CA ARG A 64 6.31 -9.44 -14.97
C ARG A 64 5.47 -9.40 -13.69
N ASN A 65 5.38 -8.27 -12.97
CA ASN A 65 4.66 -8.17 -11.69
C ASN A 65 3.28 -7.48 -11.84
N THR A 66 2.53 -7.30 -10.75
CA THR A 66 1.21 -6.63 -10.77
C THR A 66 1.30 -5.11 -10.68
N ASN A 67 2.48 -4.55 -10.45
CA ASN A 67 2.70 -3.12 -10.35
C ASN A 67 3.30 -2.59 -11.67
N CYS A 68 2.44 -2.32 -12.65
CA CYS A 68 2.85 -1.84 -13.97
C CYS A 68 3.68 -0.56 -13.91
N CYS A 69 3.49 0.29 -12.90
CA CYS A 69 4.22 1.54 -12.74
C CYS A 69 5.71 1.34 -12.45
N GLN A 70 6.12 0.14 -12.07
CA GLN A 70 7.52 -0.25 -11.90
C GLN A 70 8.15 -0.80 -13.18
N TRP A 71 7.36 -1.00 -14.24
CA TRP A 71 7.88 -1.50 -15.49
C TRP A 71 8.66 -0.41 -16.22
N HIS A 72 9.78 -0.81 -16.82
CA HIS A 72 10.60 0.09 -17.61
C HIS A 72 9.81 0.63 -18.80
N GLY A 73 9.75 1.95 -18.93
CA GLY A 73 9.02 2.64 -19.99
C GLY A 73 7.54 2.87 -19.73
N VAL A 74 7.01 2.46 -18.56
CA VAL A 74 5.63 2.73 -18.15
C VAL A 74 5.64 3.89 -17.14
N SER A 75 4.78 4.88 -17.37
CA SER A 75 4.52 5.96 -16.42
C SER A 75 3.05 5.91 -16.04
N CYS A 76 2.77 6.01 -14.74
CA CYS A 76 1.41 6.05 -14.23
C CYS A 76 1.08 7.46 -13.76
N ASP A 77 -0.12 7.92 -14.07
CA ASP A 77 -0.67 9.12 -13.46
C ASP A 77 -1.33 8.76 -12.12
N ASN A 78 -1.21 9.65 -11.13
CA ASN A 78 -1.90 9.49 -9.85
C ASN A 78 -3.39 9.85 -9.92
N ILE A 79 -3.91 10.09 -11.13
CA ILE A 79 -5.29 10.44 -11.40
C ILE A 79 -5.90 9.19 -12.02
N THR A 80 -6.52 8.38 -11.19
CA THR A 80 -7.32 7.22 -11.64
C THR A 80 -8.56 7.68 -12.38
#